data_AF-A0A837ZT36-F1
#
_entry.id   AF-A0A837ZT36-F1
#
_cell.length_a   1.000
_cell.length_b   1.000
_cell.length_c   1.000
_cell.angle_alpha   90.00
_cell.angle_beta   90.00
_cell.angle_gamma   90.00
#
_symmetry.space_group_name_H-M   'P 1'
#
loop_
_entity.id
_entity.type
_entity.pdbx_description
1 polymer ?
#
loop_
_entity_poly.entity_id
_entity_poly.type
_entity_poly.pdbx_seq_one_letter_code
_entity_poly.pdbx_strand_id
1 'polypeptide(L)'
;MSAVRGYRMADLVGGGVSSAEFTPVGDGRFRLGVNDEDGYVTIEFVEPLALHAECMPEVWPTVIDSDGYLTREAAKRVAERLHKLLPLPNDGVEHTDRLEHESEPTLGLSIYSPYRRDETFGSWFDRIGRQLITSVVNLTEPQAGQSPYLFRVLDNR
;
A
#
# COMPACT_ATOMS: atom_id res chain seq x y z
N MET A 1 3.99 -16.88 -17.58
CA MET A 1 4.50 -15.49 -17.71
C MET A 1 3.30 -14.61 -17.98
N SER A 2 3.01 -13.64 -17.11
CA SER A 2 1.87 -12.72 -17.32
C SER A 2 2.08 -11.92 -18.61
N ALA A 3 1.05 -11.90 -19.46
CA ALA A 3 1.08 -11.24 -20.77
C ALA A 3 1.38 -9.73 -20.67
N VAL A 4 1.11 -9.11 -19.51
CA VAL A 4 1.17 -7.66 -19.31
C VAL A 4 2.61 -7.12 -19.23
N ARG A 5 3.61 -7.94 -18.87
CA ARG A 5 5.00 -7.46 -18.62
C ARG A 5 5.65 -6.75 -19.81
N GLY A 6 5.28 -7.10 -21.03
CA GLY A 6 5.84 -6.53 -22.26
C GLY A 6 5.19 -5.23 -22.72
N TYR A 7 4.04 -4.87 -22.18
CA TYR A 7 3.33 -3.65 -22.56
C TYR A 7 3.97 -2.41 -21.94
N ARG A 8 3.95 -1.30 -22.68
CA ARG A 8 4.35 0.00 -22.15
C ARG A 8 3.32 0.46 -21.13
N MET A 9 3.77 1.17 -20.10
CA MET A 9 2.89 1.70 -19.07
C MET A 9 1.78 2.59 -19.65
N ALA A 10 2.12 3.47 -20.58
CA ALA A 10 1.17 4.34 -21.28
C ALA A 10 0.10 3.58 -22.08
N ASP A 11 0.36 2.33 -22.47
CA ASP A 11 -0.60 1.51 -23.22
C ASP A 11 -1.57 0.73 -22.28
N LEU A 12 -1.34 0.76 -20.97
CA LEU A 12 -2.14 0.07 -19.95
C LEU A 12 -3.18 0.98 -19.27
N VAL A 13 -3.34 2.21 -19.76
CA VAL A 13 -4.18 3.25 -19.19
C VAL A 13 -5.66 2.90 -19.32
N GLY A 14 -6.43 3.11 -18.25
CA GLY A 14 -7.88 2.91 -18.23
C GLY A 14 -8.34 1.45 -18.14
N GLY A 15 -7.43 0.47 -18.19
CA GLY A 15 -7.74 -0.95 -18.13
C GLY A 15 -7.84 -1.55 -16.73
N GLY A 16 -7.34 -0.85 -15.68
CA GLY A 16 -7.33 -1.32 -14.29
C GLY A 16 -6.73 -2.71 -14.13
N VAL A 17 -5.42 -2.81 -13.94
CA VAL A 17 -4.79 -4.13 -13.97
C VAL A 17 -4.89 -4.83 -12.61
N SER A 18 -5.71 -5.88 -12.54
CA SER A 18 -6.00 -6.63 -11.31
C SER A 18 -4.79 -7.42 -10.79
N SER A 19 -4.67 -7.58 -9.47
CA SER A 19 -3.60 -8.36 -8.81
C SER A 19 -3.55 -9.82 -9.26
N ALA A 20 -4.67 -10.38 -9.69
CA ALA A 20 -4.76 -11.75 -10.24
C ALA A 20 -3.95 -11.93 -11.54
N GLU A 21 -3.67 -10.84 -12.25
CA GLU A 21 -2.90 -10.88 -13.50
C GLU A 21 -1.38 -10.84 -13.26
N PHE A 22 -0.93 -10.74 -12.01
CA PHE A 22 0.47 -10.48 -11.64
C PHE A 22 1.03 -11.42 -10.58
N THR A 23 1.50 -12.58 -11.03
CA THR A 23 2.49 -13.36 -10.28
C THR A 23 3.86 -12.65 -10.38
N PRO A 24 4.49 -12.30 -9.25
CA PRO A 24 4.67 -13.22 -8.13
C PRO A 24 4.18 -12.77 -6.75
N VAL A 25 3.44 -11.66 -6.59
CA VAL A 25 3.09 -11.22 -5.22
C VAL A 25 1.93 -12.01 -4.64
N GLY A 26 0.87 -12.29 -5.40
CA GLY A 26 -0.23 -13.15 -4.95
C GLY A 26 -0.91 -12.73 -3.64
N ASP A 27 -0.70 -11.48 -3.20
CA ASP A 27 -1.26 -10.94 -1.97
C ASP A 27 -2.52 -10.15 -2.33
N GLY A 28 -3.67 -10.66 -1.88
CA GLY A 28 -5.00 -10.11 -2.19
C GLY A 28 -5.24 -8.70 -1.64
N ARG A 29 -4.35 -8.19 -0.78
CA ARG A 29 -4.41 -6.84 -0.22
C ARG A 29 -4.00 -5.76 -1.22
N PHE A 30 -3.30 -6.11 -2.30
CA PHE A 30 -2.78 -5.14 -3.26
C PHE A 30 -3.61 -5.09 -4.54
N ARG A 31 -3.74 -3.90 -5.13
CA ARG A 31 -4.21 -3.67 -6.51
C ARG A 31 -3.36 -2.60 -7.19
N LEU A 32 -3.24 -2.66 -8.51
CA LEU A 32 -2.41 -1.73 -9.29
C LEU A 32 -3.28 -0.95 -10.29
N GLY A 33 -3.15 0.37 -10.30
CA GLY A 33 -3.70 1.25 -11.32
C GLY A 33 -2.57 2.00 -12.03
N VAL A 34 -2.65 2.14 -13.35
CA VAL A 34 -1.71 2.98 -14.10
C VAL A 34 -2.41 4.28 -14.48
N ASN A 35 -1.84 5.41 -14.06
CA ASN A 35 -2.28 6.74 -14.46
C ASN A 35 -1.17 7.41 -15.29
N ASP A 36 -1.42 7.54 -16.60
CA ASP A 36 -0.46 8.16 -17.53
C ASP A 36 -0.55 9.66 -17.61
N GLU A 37 -1.70 10.25 -17.30
CA GLU A 37 -1.84 11.72 -17.28
C GLU A 37 -0.84 12.32 -16.29
N ASP A 38 -0.64 11.64 -15.17
CA ASP A 38 0.28 12.06 -14.11
C ASP A 38 1.59 11.24 -14.06
N GLY A 39 1.73 10.21 -14.90
CA GLY A 39 2.96 9.40 -15.02
C GLY A 39 3.30 8.51 -13.83
N TYR A 40 2.30 7.98 -13.12
CA TYR A 40 2.49 7.10 -11.96
C TYR A 40 1.69 5.80 -12.02
N VAL A 41 2.19 4.82 -11.28
CA VAL A 41 1.42 3.64 -10.84
C VAL A 41 0.90 3.91 -9.45
N THR A 42 -0.41 3.75 -9.27
CA THR A 42 -1.03 3.66 -7.96
C THR A 42 -0.99 2.21 -7.51
N ILE A 43 -0.35 1.94 -6.39
CA ILE A 43 -0.44 0.68 -5.66
C ILE A 43 -1.44 0.90 -4.54
N GLU A 44 -2.65 0.41 -4.72
CA GLU A 44 -3.67 0.38 -3.66
C GLU A 44 -3.36 -0.79 -2.72
N PHE A 45 -3.41 -0.54 -1.41
CA PHE A 45 -3.15 -1.52 -0.37
C PHE A 45 -4.25 -1.43 0.70
N VAL A 46 -4.85 -2.57 1.02
CA VAL A 46 -5.91 -2.68 2.04
C VAL A 46 -5.44 -3.63 3.14
N GLU A 47 -5.29 -3.11 4.36
CA GLU A 47 -4.84 -3.90 5.51
C GLU A 47 -5.94 -4.13 6.54
N PRO A 48 -6.33 -5.39 6.82
CA PRO A 48 -7.21 -5.72 7.94
C PRO A 48 -6.59 -5.35 9.29
N LEU A 49 -7.35 -4.69 10.14
CA LEU A 49 -6.84 -4.10 11.37
C LEU A 49 -6.85 -5.03 12.60
N ALA A 50 -7.57 -6.15 12.53
CA ALA A 50 -7.80 -7.04 13.67
C ALA A 50 -6.50 -7.54 14.32
N LEU A 51 -5.53 -7.99 13.52
CA LEU A 51 -4.25 -8.50 14.05
C LEU A 51 -3.43 -7.39 14.73
N HIS A 52 -3.47 -6.16 14.20
CA HIS A 52 -2.74 -5.03 14.78
C HIS A 52 -3.33 -4.61 16.13
N ALA A 53 -4.67 -4.68 16.26
CA ALA A 53 -5.37 -4.46 17.52
C ALA A 53 -4.94 -5.45 18.60
N GLU A 54 -4.83 -6.74 18.25
CA GLU A 54 -4.35 -7.78 19.17
C GLU A 54 -2.89 -7.58 19.59
N CYS A 55 -2.04 -7.11 18.67
CA CYS A 55 -0.61 -6.88 18.95
C CYS A 55 -0.34 -5.63 19.79
N MET A 56 -1.26 -4.66 19.80
CA MET A 56 -1.10 -3.36 20.48
C MET A 56 -2.35 -2.97 21.30
N PRO A 57 -2.82 -3.83 22.23
CA PRO A 57 -4.13 -3.68 22.87
C PRO A 57 -4.26 -2.44 23.76
N GLU A 58 -3.13 -1.91 24.26
CA GLU A 58 -3.11 -0.69 25.08
C GLU A 58 -3.18 0.59 24.23
N VAL A 59 -2.71 0.53 22.98
CA VAL A 59 -2.67 1.69 22.07
C VAL A 59 -3.96 1.78 21.28
N TRP A 60 -4.49 0.64 20.84
CA TRP A 60 -5.62 0.56 19.91
C TRP A 60 -6.84 1.39 20.32
N PRO A 61 -7.32 1.37 21.58
CA PRO A 61 -8.49 2.15 22.00
C PRO A 61 -8.33 3.67 21.87
N THR A 62 -7.10 4.16 21.73
CA THR A 62 -6.80 5.61 21.64
C THR A 62 -6.74 6.13 20.21
N VAL A 63 -6.75 5.24 19.21
CA VAL A 63 -6.50 5.59 17.80
C VAL A 63 -7.61 5.18 16.86
N ILE A 64 -8.64 4.48 17.35
CA ILE A 64 -9.82 4.07 16.59
C ILE A 64 -11.04 4.96 16.83
N ASP A 65 -11.99 4.93 15.89
CA ASP A 65 -13.31 5.51 16.03
C ASP A 65 -14.34 4.52 16.60
N SER A 66 -15.62 4.91 16.59
CA SER A 66 -16.72 4.09 17.12
C SER A 66 -16.98 2.81 16.33
N ASP A 67 -16.56 2.76 15.07
CA ASP A 67 -16.79 1.64 14.16
C ASP A 67 -15.56 0.71 14.11
N GLY A 68 -14.50 1.05 14.83
CA GLY A 68 -13.28 0.26 14.98
C GLY A 68 -12.21 0.55 13.92
N TYR A 69 -12.46 1.50 13.03
CA TYR A 69 -11.48 1.98 12.04
C TYR A 69 -10.49 2.91 12.71
N LEU A 70 -9.31 3.07 12.12
CA LEU A 70 -8.40 4.11 12.56
C LEU A 70 -9.07 5.48 12.35
N THR A 71 -9.00 6.34 13.37
CA THR A 71 -9.31 7.75 13.20
C THR A 71 -8.50 8.32 12.03
N ARG A 72 -9.06 9.30 11.30
CA ARG A 72 -8.36 9.94 10.17
C ARG A 72 -6.95 10.43 10.53
N GLU A 73 -6.76 10.96 11.74
CA GLU A 73 -5.44 11.41 12.22
C GLU A 73 -4.48 10.24 12.44
N ALA A 74 -4.96 9.10 12.99
CA ALA A 74 -4.15 7.90 13.11
C ALA A 74 -3.79 7.30 11.75
N ALA A 75 -4.76 7.19 10.84
CA ALA A 75 -4.55 6.68 9.48
C ALA A 75 -3.54 7.55 8.70
N LYS A 76 -3.65 8.89 8.82
CA LYS A 76 -2.68 9.82 8.24
C LYS A 76 -1.27 9.63 8.80
N ARG A 77 -1.12 9.47 10.13
CA ARG A 77 0.19 9.17 10.74
C ARG A 77 0.80 7.87 10.21
N VAL A 78 -0.02 6.85 9.98
CA VAL A 78 0.43 5.60 9.37
C VAL A 78 0.88 5.82 7.92
N ALA A 79 0.10 6.54 7.10
CA ALA A 79 0.46 6.88 5.72
C ALA A 79 1.78 7.68 5.65
N GLU A 80 1.93 8.71 6.49
CA GLU A 80 3.15 9.50 6.60
C GLU A 80 4.35 8.66 7.03
N ARG A 81 4.14 7.71 7.95
CA ARG A 81 5.19 6.80 8.38
C ARG A 81 5.61 5.87 7.25
N LEU A 82 4.65 5.32 6.51
CA LEU A 82 4.94 4.45 5.38
C LEU A 82 5.68 5.22 4.29
N HIS A 83 5.26 6.45 3.97
CA HIS A 83 5.97 7.33 3.05
C HIS A 83 7.45 7.50 3.42
N LYS A 84 7.75 7.78 4.69
CA LYS A 84 9.12 7.93 5.20
C LYS A 84 9.98 6.66 5.11
N LEU A 85 9.35 5.49 5.04
CA LEU A 85 10.02 4.19 5.00
C LEU A 85 10.19 3.65 3.58
N LEU A 86 9.45 4.18 2.61
CA LEU A 86 9.52 3.78 1.21
C LEU A 86 10.44 4.71 0.40
N PRO A 87 11.16 4.19 -0.61
CA PRO A 87 12.03 4.99 -1.47
C PRO A 87 11.23 5.73 -2.56
N LEU A 88 10.27 6.56 -2.14
CA LEU A 88 9.36 7.29 -3.03
C LEU A 88 9.70 8.79 -3.08
N PRO A 89 9.40 9.47 -4.20
CA PRO A 89 9.42 10.93 -4.24
C PRO A 89 8.31 11.53 -3.35
N ASN A 90 8.39 12.82 -3.07
CA ASN A 90 7.49 13.56 -2.16
C ASN A 90 6.00 13.20 -2.37
N ASP A 91 5.26 13.07 -1.25
CA ASP A 91 3.83 12.73 -1.18
C ASP A 91 3.43 11.39 -1.83
N GLY A 92 4.37 10.44 -1.90
CA GLY A 92 4.15 9.14 -2.53
C GLY A 92 3.21 8.16 -1.80
N VAL A 93 2.62 8.51 -0.66
CA VAL A 93 1.66 7.65 0.06
C VAL A 93 0.55 8.50 0.67
N GLU A 94 -0.70 8.08 0.45
CA GLU A 94 -1.88 8.71 1.03
C GLU A 94 -2.80 7.67 1.67
N HIS A 95 -3.50 8.08 2.72
CA HIS A 95 -4.65 7.33 3.25
C HIS A 95 -5.85 7.55 2.34
N THR A 96 -6.65 6.50 2.13
CA THR A 96 -7.76 6.53 1.19
C THR A 96 -8.98 5.77 1.74
N ASP A 97 -9.91 6.50 2.36
CA ASP A 97 -11.17 5.97 2.93
C ASP A 97 -11.96 5.10 1.94
N ARG A 98 -11.93 5.42 0.63
CA ARG A 98 -12.67 4.66 -0.41
C ARG A 98 -12.21 3.22 -0.61
N LEU A 99 -11.03 2.87 -0.10
CA LEU A 99 -10.47 1.52 -0.19
C LEU A 99 -10.85 0.65 1.00
N GLU A 100 -11.39 1.24 2.06
CA GLU A 100 -11.75 0.54 3.28
C GLU A 100 -13.01 -0.31 3.05
N HIS A 101 -12.99 -1.54 3.54
CA HIS A 101 -14.06 -2.50 3.38
C HIS A 101 -15.14 -2.30 4.44
N GLU A 102 -16.40 -2.18 4.04
CA GLU A 102 -17.51 -2.02 5.01
C GLU A 102 -17.72 -3.23 5.93
N SER A 103 -17.24 -4.42 5.55
CA SER A 103 -17.45 -5.66 6.30
C SER A 103 -16.53 -5.83 7.50
N GLU A 104 -15.37 -5.16 7.52
CA GLU A 104 -14.40 -5.23 8.62
C GLU A 104 -13.48 -4.00 8.65
N PRO A 105 -13.04 -3.54 9.84
CA PRO A 105 -12.09 -2.44 9.94
C PRO A 105 -10.80 -2.71 9.17
N THR A 106 -10.51 -1.83 8.22
CA THR A 106 -9.35 -1.89 7.34
C THR A 106 -8.68 -0.53 7.25
N LEU A 107 -7.40 -0.51 6.89
CA LEU A 107 -6.70 0.70 6.48
C LEU A 107 -6.49 0.68 4.97
N GLY A 108 -7.02 1.69 4.28
CA GLY A 108 -6.82 1.90 2.86
C GLY A 108 -5.65 2.85 2.57
N LEU A 109 -4.67 2.42 1.77
CA LEU A 109 -3.53 3.25 1.38
C LEU A 109 -3.36 3.26 -0.14
N SER A 110 -3.08 4.45 -0.70
CA SER A 110 -2.65 4.62 -2.09
C SER A 110 -1.18 5.00 -2.11
N ILE A 111 -0.37 4.22 -2.84
CA ILE A 111 1.07 4.43 -2.96
C ILE A 111 1.39 4.80 -4.40
N TYR A 112 1.94 5.99 -4.62
CA TYR A 112 2.21 6.54 -5.94
C TYR A 112 3.67 6.33 -6.33
N SER A 113 3.89 5.51 -7.35
CA SER A 113 5.23 5.15 -7.84
C SER A 113 5.41 5.64 -9.27
N PRO A 114 6.33 6.58 -9.55
CA PRO A 114 6.53 7.08 -10.90
C PRO A 114 7.08 6.01 -11.83
N TYR A 115 6.65 6.05 -13.10
CA TYR A 115 7.23 5.28 -14.18
C TYR A 115 7.82 6.20 -15.26
N ARG A 116 8.74 5.67 -16.07
CA ARG A 116 9.33 6.44 -17.19
C ARG A 116 8.44 6.29 -18.43
N ARG A 117 8.31 7.34 -19.25
CA ARG A 117 7.41 7.38 -20.42
C ARG A 117 7.45 6.15 -21.34
N ASP A 118 8.64 5.60 -21.60
CA ASP A 118 8.83 4.40 -22.44
C ASP A 118 9.07 3.11 -21.63
N GLU A 119 8.87 3.15 -20.31
CA GLU A 119 9.02 2.00 -19.43
C GLU A 119 7.91 0.98 -19.69
N THR A 120 8.29 -0.30 -19.75
CA THR A 120 7.32 -1.39 -19.72
C THR A 120 6.93 -1.71 -18.29
N PHE A 121 5.76 -2.31 -18.11
CA PHE A 121 5.34 -2.78 -16.79
C PHE A 121 6.38 -3.70 -16.14
N GLY A 122 6.95 -4.64 -16.90
CA GLY A 122 7.99 -5.53 -16.39
C GLY A 122 9.22 -4.79 -15.89
N SER A 123 9.67 -3.76 -16.64
CA SER A 123 10.82 -2.93 -16.26
C SER A 123 10.54 -2.12 -14.99
N TRP A 124 9.38 -1.46 -14.90
CA TRP A 124 8.97 -0.74 -13.69
C TRP A 124 8.87 -1.66 -12.47
N PHE A 125 8.25 -2.84 -12.65
CA PHE A 125 8.03 -3.79 -11.57
C PHE A 125 9.35 -4.33 -11.02
N ASP A 126 10.30 -4.65 -11.89
CA ASP A 126 11.62 -5.14 -11.46
C ASP A 126 12.48 -4.01 -10.88
N ARG A 127 12.33 -2.76 -11.37
CA ARG A 127 13.06 -1.59 -10.86
C ARG A 127 12.61 -1.18 -9.46
N ILE A 128 11.30 -1.11 -9.21
CA ILE A 128 10.77 -0.56 -7.96
C ILE A 128 9.50 -1.24 -7.47
N GLY A 129 8.59 -1.68 -8.35
CA GLY A 129 7.27 -2.17 -7.95
C GLY A 129 7.33 -3.36 -6.97
N ARG A 130 8.17 -4.36 -7.25
CA ARG A 130 8.37 -5.51 -6.36
C ARG A 130 8.91 -5.08 -4.99
N GLN A 131 9.91 -4.19 -4.98
CA GLN A 131 10.53 -3.73 -3.73
C GLN A 131 9.52 -2.99 -2.85
N LEU A 132 8.69 -2.12 -3.43
CA LEU A 132 7.66 -1.38 -2.69
C LEU A 132 6.68 -2.36 -2.02
N ILE A 133 6.13 -3.30 -2.78
CA ILE A 133 5.15 -4.25 -2.26
C ILE A 133 5.76 -5.14 -1.16
N THR A 134 6.95 -5.70 -1.39
CA THR A 134 7.66 -6.48 -0.36
C THR A 134 7.94 -5.64 0.90
N SER A 135 8.29 -4.36 0.74
CA SER A 135 8.51 -3.47 1.88
C SER A 135 7.22 -3.26 2.66
N VAL A 136 6.09 -2.99 2.00
CA VAL A 136 4.80 -2.81 2.68
C VAL A 136 4.43 -4.07 3.48
N VAL A 137 4.51 -5.25 2.86
CA VAL A 137 4.24 -6.53 3.54
C VAL A 137 5.10 -6.66 4.82
N ASN A 138 6.42 -6.53 4.68
CA ASN A 138 7.35 -6.63 5.80
C ASN A 138 7.15 -5.57 6.89
N LEU A 139 6.67 -4.38 6.54
CA LEU A 139 6.39 -3.29 7.48
C LEU A 139 5.07 -3.52 8.23
N THR A 140 4.10 -4.18 7.60
CA THR A 140 2.80 -4.50 8.22
C THR A 140 2.82 -5.76 9.08
N GLU A 141 3.73 -6.70 8.84
CA GLU A 141 3.82 -7.92 9.65
C GLU A 141 4.31 -7.64 11.09
N PRO A 142 3.46 -7.82 12.13
CA PRO A 142 3.85 -7.52 13.51
C PRO A 142 4.98 -8.41 14.05
N GLN A 143 5.14 -9.60 13.47
CA GLN A 143 6.09 -10.64 13.89
C GLN A 143 7.38 -10.66 13.06
N ALA A 144 7.54 -9.76 12.08
CA ALA A 144 8.74 -9.65 11.27
C ALA A 144 9.89 -9.04 12.10
N GLY A 145 10.60 -9.88 12.86
CA GLY A 145 11.59 -9.49 13.87
C GLY A 145 12.79 -8.65 13.38
N GLN A 146 12.91 -8.35 12.09
CA GLN A 146 13.98 -7.51 11.51
C GLN A 146 13.48 -6.22 10.84
N SER A 147 12.17 -6.01 10.73
CA SER A 147 11.59 -4.85 10.04
C SER A 147 10.93 -3.91 11.05
N PRO A 148 11.03 -2.57 10.87
CA PRO A 148 10.27 -1.65 11.71
C PRO A 148 8.77 -1.88 11.49
N TYR A 149 8.06 -2.30 12.52
CA TYR A 149 6.61 -2.50 12.46
C TYR A 149 5.89 -1.15 12.31
N LEU A 150 5.15 -0.99 11.21
CA LEU A 150 4.55 0.26 10.73
C LEU A 150 3.65 0.90 11.79
N PHE A 151 2.76 0.11 12.40
CA PHE A 151 1.75 0.60 13.34
C PHE A 151 2.31 1.05 14.68
N ARG A 152 3.61 0.83 14.97
CA ARG A 152 4.26 1.40 16.16
C ARG A 152 4.24 2.92 16.18
N VAL A 153 4.07 3.59 15.04
CA VAL A 153 3.91 5.06 15.00
C VAL A 153 2.66 5.55 15.75
N LEU A 154 1.72 4.66 16.03
CA LEU A 154 0.50 4.98 16.77
C LEU A 154 0.74 5.05 18.28
N ASP A 155 1.82 4.46 18.79
CA ASP A 155 2.19 4.55 20.19
C ASP A 155 2.85 5.91 20.47
N ASN A 156 2.13 6.78 21.17
CA ASN A 156 2.57 8.14 21.53
C ASN A 156 3.31 8.19 22.88
N ARG A 157 3.65 7.05 23.48
CA ARG A 157 4.31 6.97 24.80
C ARG A 157 5.83 7.11 24.74
#